data_AF-A0A9P0AQH7-F1
#
_entry.id   AF-A0A9P0AQH7-F1
#
_cell.length_a   1.000
_cell.length_b   1.000
_cell.length_c   1.000
_cell.angle_alpha   90.00
_cell.angle_beta   90.00
_cell.angle_gamma   90.00
#
_symmetry.space_group_name_H-M   'P 1'
#
loop_
_entity.id
_entity.type
_entity.pdbx_description
1 polymer ?
#
loop_
_entity_poly.entity_id
_entity_poly.type
_entity_poly.pdbx_seq_one_letter_code
_entity_poly.pdbx_strand_id
1 'polypeptide(L)'
;MDGFEDSGGENRSQRLADKDRVFMARGIHKKLKQPLTYYFNSGGMKSAVLTKAIKDMIRSARSSGLKMVATVFDQGGPNRAAINSLYEETKRNFALQGKENHGFGFFIDDEEVVPLYDPPHL
;
A
#
# COMPACT_ATOMS: atom_id res chain seq x y z
N MET A 1 9.99 -19.63 -9.78
CA MET A 1 11.40 -19.71 -9.32
C MET A 1 11.59 -18.53 -8.41
N ASP A 2 11.63 -18.81 -7.11
CA ASP A 2 11.91 -17.82 -6.07
C ASP A 2 13.39 -17.41 -6.17
N GLY A 3 13.69 -16.12 -5.93
CA GLY A 3 15.04 -15.56 -6.02
C GLY A 3 15.27 -14.52 -7.13
N PHE A 4 14.29 -14.31 -8.01
CA PHE A 4 14.30 -13.23 -9.00
C PHE A 4 13.30 -12.14 -8.63
N GLU A 5 13.54 -10.92 -9.12
CA GLU A 5 12.64 -9.79 -8.94
C GLU A 5 11.26 -10.09 -9.51
N ASP A 6 10.26 -9.97 -8.64
CA ASP A 6 8.84 -10.14 -8.91
C ASP A 6 8.05 -9.11 -8.09
N SER A 7 7.56 -8.08 -8.77
CA SER A 7 6.70 -7.03 -8.20
C SER A 7 5.21 -7.28 -8.48
N GLY A 8 4.84 -8.50 -8.86
CA GLY A 8 3.48 -8.93 -9.16
C GLY A 8 3.03 -8.65 -10.60
N GLY A 9 2.10 -9.49 -11.08
CA GLY A 9 1.56 -9.43 -12.45
C GLY A 9 2.65 -9.68 -13.49
N GLU A 10 2.77 -8.80 -14.48
CA GLU A 10 3.79 -8.88 -15.54
C GLU A 10 5.14 -8.26 -15.13
N ASN A 11 5.28 -7.77 -13.89
CA ASN A 11 6.50 -7.09 -13.42
C ASN A 11 7.54 -8.08 -12.85
N ARG A 12 7.89 -9.08 -13.65
CA ARG A 12 8.94 -10.05 -13.33
C ARG A 12 10.16 -9.81 -14.21
N SER A 13 11.35 -9.84 -13.62
CA SER A 13 12.61 -9.65 -14.35
C SER A 13 13.60 -10.77 -14.03
N GLN A 14 14.67 -10.88 -14.84
CA GLN A 14 15.77 -11.83 -14.58
C GLN A 14 16.80 -11.27 -13.59
N ARG A 15 16.52 -10.12 -12.95
CA ARG A 15 17.39 -9.58 -11.90
C ARG A 15 17.24 -10.42 -10.64
N LEU A 16 18.35 -10.71 -9.98
CA LEU A 16 18.32 -11.36 -8.67
C LEU A 16 17.70 -10.41 -7.65
N ALA A 17 16.75 -10.92 -6.88
CA ALA A 17 16.15 -10.17 -5.78
C ALA A 17 17.11 -10.14 -4.59
N ASP A 18 17.24 -8.97 -3.97
CA ASP A 18 18.05 -8.76 -2.77
C ASP A 18 17.22 -8.33 -1.55
N LYS A 19 15.93 -8.02 -1.78
CA LYS A 19 14.98 -7.57 -0.76
C LYS A 19 13.63 -8.23 -0.96
N ASP A 20 12.96 -8.47 0.15
CA ASP A 20 11.55 -8.83 0.20
C ASP A 20 10.73 -7.67 0.74
N ARG A 21 9.45 -7.65 0.35
CA ARG A 21 8.46 -6.73 0.91
C ARG A 21 7.20 -7.50 1.18
N VAL A 22 6.75 -7.47 2.44
CA VAL A 22 5.56 -8.18 2.88
C VAL A 22 4.54 -7.19 3.42
N PHE A 23 3.30 -7.30 2.94
CA PHE A 23 2.15 -6.61 3.52
C PHE A 23 1.38 -7.57 4.41
N MET A 24 1.12 -7.16 5.65
CA MET A 24 0.39 -7.98 6.61
C MET A 24 -0.87 -7.27 7.09
N ALA A 25 -1.99 -7.99 7.14
CA ALA A 25 -3.16 -7.58 7.89
C ALA A 25 -2.88 -7.77 9.38
N ARG A 26 -3.26 -6.77 10.18
CA ARG A 26 -3.25 -6.84 11.64
C ARG A 26 -4.64 -6.50 12.17
N GLY A 27 -5.21 -7.39 12.98
CA GLY A 27 -6.45 -7.13 13.67
C GLY A 27 -6.28 -5.98 14.67
N ILE A 28 -7.21 -5.03 14.66
CA ILE A 28 -7.24 -3.91 15.62
C ILE A 28 -7.79 -4.38 16.96
N HIS A 29 -8.92 -5.09 16.93
CA HIS A 29 -9.59 -5.56 18.15
C HIS A 29 -9.18 -6.97 18.56
N LYS A 30 -8.78 -7.81 17.61
CA LYS A 30 -8.32 -9.19 17.84
C LYS A 30 -6.82 -9.27 17.59
N LYS A 31 -6.12 -10.09 18.37
CA LYS A 31 -4.68 -10.37 18.20
C LYS A 31 -4.47 -11.33 17.01
N LEU A 32 -4.73 -10.84 15.81
CA LEU A 32 -4.57 -11.55 14.54
C LEU A 32 -3.50 -10.85 13.69
N LYS A 33 -2.64 -11.64 13.06
CA LYS A 33 -1.67 -11.17 12.06
C LYS A 33 -1.64 -12.19 10.91
N GLN A 34 -1.78 -11.73 9.68
CA GLN A 34 -1.74 -12.60 8.50
C GLN A 34 -1.05 -11.85 7.34
N PRO A 35 -0.04 -12.44 6.68
CA PRO A 35 0.47 -11.92 5.42
C PRO A 35 -0.62 -11.90 4.34
N LEU A 36 -0.78 -10.76 3.66
CA LEU A 36 -1.73 -10.59 2.56
C LEU A 36 -1.05 -10.77 1.20
N THR A 37 0.13 -10.19 1.03
CA THR A 37 0.89 -10.26 -0.22
C THR A 37 2.38 -10.04 0.06
N TYR A 38 3.23 -10.57 -0.82
CA TYR A 38 4.67 -10.42 -0.77
C TYR A 38 5.22 -10.16 -2.17
N TYR A 39 6.35 -9.45 -2.21
CA TYR A 39 7.08 -9.11 -3.43
C TYR A 39 8.57 -9.31 -3.21
N PHE A 40 9.28 -9.65 -4.29
CA PHE A 40 10.73 -9.75 -4.31
C PHE A 40 11.28 -8.66 -5.22
N ASN A 41 12.21 -7.85 -4.72
CA ASN A 41 12.75 -6.70 -5.45
C ASN A 41 14.26 -6.79 -5.57
N SER A 42 14.79 -6.37 -6.72
CA SER A 42 16.21 -6.09 -6.90
C SER A 42 16.41 -4.61 -6.59
N GLY A 43 16.82 -4.30 -5.36
CA GLY A 43 16.79 -2.96 -4.80
C GLY A 43 15.41 -2.55 -4.28
N GLY A 44 15.09 -1.26 -4.36
CA GLY A 44 13.83 -0.72 -3.83
C GLY A 44 12.67 -0.81 -4.83
N MET A 45 11.46 -1.08 -4.34
CA MET A 45 10.24 -0.99 -5.14
C MET A 45 10.00 0.46 -5.56
N LYS A 46 9.80 0.70 -6.86
CA LYS A 46 9.45 2.04 -7.39
C LYS A 46 8.12 2.50 -6.78
N SER A 47 8.03 3.78 -6.43
CA SER A 47 6.84 4.36 -5.78
C SER A 47 5.56 4.12 -6.57
N ALA A 48 5.57 4.23 -7.90
CA ALA A 48 4.39 3.97 -8.73
C ALA A 48 3.91 2.51 -8.66
N VAL A 49 4.84 1.55 -8.64
CA VAL A 49 4.51 0.11 -8.51
C VAL A 49 3.99 -0.16 -7.11
N LEU A 50 4.59 0.47 -6.09
CA LEU A 50 4.13 0.41 -4.71
C LEU A 50 2.71 0.97 -4.53
N THR A 51 2.41 2.14 -5.11
CA THR A 51 1.07 2.75 -5.07
C THR A 51 0.03 1.79 -5.65
N LYS A 52 0.32 1.16 -6.79
CA LYS A 52 -0.55 0.15 -7.40
C LYS A 52 -0.72 -1.07 -6.48
N ALA A 53 0.37 -1.62 -5.96
CA ALA A 53 0.34 -2.77 -5.06
C ALA A 53 -0.51 -2.50 -3.80
N ILE A 54 -0.42 -1.30 -3.21
CA ILE A 54 -1.23 -0.90 -2.06
C ILE A 54 -2.73 -0.91 -2.41
N LYS A 55 -3.11 -0.35 -3.56
CA LYS A 55 -4.50 -0.34 -4.02
C LYS A 55 -5.04 -1.73 -4.27
N ASP A 56 -4.29 -2.55 -5.00
CA ASP A 56 -4.70 -3.90 -5.38
C ASP A 56 -4.84 -4.77 -4.12
N MET A 57 -3.93 -4.63 -3.15
CA MET A 57 -4.01 -5.29 -1.85
C MET A 57 -5.24 -4.85 -1.06
N ILE A 58 -5.53 -3.55 -0.96
CA ILE A 58 -6.70 -3.04 -0.22
C ILE A 58 -8.00 -3.55 -0.86
N ARG A 59 -8.10 -3.51 -2.19
CA ARG A 59 -9.25 -4.03 -2.94
C ARG A 59 -9.46 -5.53 -2.71
N SER A 60 -8.38 -6.31 -2.77
CA SER A 60 -8.42 -7.76 -2.55
C SER A 60 -8.79 -8.12 -1.10
N ALA A 61 -8.29 -7.35 -0.13
CA ALA A 61 -8.65 -7.52 1.27
C ALA A 61 -10.15 -7.22 1.49
N ARG A 62 -10.65 -6.11 0.92
CA ARG A 62 -12.06 -5.72 1.00
C ARG A 62 -12.99 -6.71 0.33
N SER A 63 -12.66 -7.20 -0.86
CA SER A 63 -13.45 -8.24 -1.55
C SER A 63 -13.53 -9.55 -0.76
N SER A 64 -12.56 -9.80 0.13
CA SER A 64 -12.54 -10.93 1.05
C SER A 64 -13.29 -10.66 2.36
N GLY A 65 -13.96 -9.52 2.51
CA GLY A 65 -14.73 -9.13 3.69
C GLY A 65 -13.94 -8.41 4.78
N LEU A 66 -12.67 -8.06 4.55
CA LEU A 66 -11.87 -7.31 5.52
C LEU A 66 -12.12 -5.80 5.38
N LYS A 67 -12.41 -5.12 6.49
CA LYS A 67 -12.47 -3.66 6.52
C LYS A 67 -11.07 -3.08 6.77
N MET A 68 -10.45 -2.57 5.72
CA MET A 68 -9.16 -1.88 5.79
C MET A 68 -9.36 -0.42 6.20
N VAL A 69 -9.00 -0.08 7.45
CA VAL A 69 -9.20 1.29 7.99
C VAL A 69 -7.92 2.11 8.09
N ALA A 70 -6.76 1.45 8.15
CA ALA A 70 -5.47 2.11 8.27
C ALA A 70 -4.35 1.27 7.65
N THR A 71 -3.27 1.94 7.26
CA THR A 71 -2.01 1.32 6.84
C THR A 71 -0.87 1.84 7.71
N VAL A 72 0.14 1.02 7.98
CA VAL A 72 1.34 1.45 8.71
C VAL A 72 2.55 1.29 7.80
N PHE A 73 3.33 2.36 7.63
CA PHE A 73 4.55 2.37 6.80
C PHE A 73 5.74 2.95 7.56
N ASP A 74 6.96 2.61 7.13
CA ASP A 74 8.15 3.38 7.51
C ASP A 74 8.20 4.73 6.76
N GLN A 75 9.12 5.61 7.16
CA GLN A 75 9.30 6.94 6.55
C GLN A 75 10.27 6.96 5.35
N GLY A 76 10.59 5.81 4.77
CA GLY A 76 11.45 5.71 3.59
C GLY A 76 10.89 6.49 2.39
N GLY A 77 11.79 7.07 1.59
CA GLY A 77 11.45 7.90 0.44
C GLY A 77 10.37 7.29 -0.48
N PRO A 78 10.49 6.01 -0.92
CA PRO A 78 9.48 5.37 -1.76
C PRO A 78 8.09 5.25 -1.10
N ASN A 79 8.04 4.97 0.21
CA ASN A 79 6.77 4.85 0.94
C ASN A 79 6.08 6.20 1.06
N ARG A 80 6.81 7.25 1.45
CA ARG A 80 6.28 8.62 1.48
C ARG A 80 5.77 9.07 0.11
N ALA A 81 6.52 8.80 -0.95
CA ALA A 81 6.12 9.14 -2.31
C ALA A 81 4.83 8.41 -2.74
N ALA A 82 4.69 7.12 -2.39
CA ALA A 82 3.49 6.36 -2.69
C ALA A 82 2.26 6.89 -1.93
N ILE A 83 2.39 7.17 -0.62
CA ILE A 83 1.30 7.75 0.18
C ILE A 83 0.90 9.13 -0.33
N ASN A 84 1.86 10.00 -0.66
CA ASN A 84 1.56 11.31 -1.25
C ASN A 84 0.83 11.17 -2.59
N SER A 85 1.22 10.20 -3.43
CA SER A 85 0.51 9.92 -4.68
C SER A 85 -0.96 9.54 -4.44
N LEU A 86 -1.27 8.79 -3.38
CA LEU A 86 -2.64 8.42 -3.02
C LEU A 86 -3.45 9.63 -2.51
N TYR A 87 -2.82 10.52 -1.74
CA TYR A 87 -3.44 11.77 -1.32
C TYR A 87 -3.75 12.69 -2.51
N GLU A 88 -2.81 12.86 -3.44
CA GLU A 88 -3.03 13.70 -4.63
C GLU A 88 -4.14 13.15 -5.52
N GLU A 89 -4.21 11.83 -5.69
CA GLU A 89 -5.31 11.20 -6.41
C GLU A 89 -6.66 11.40 -5.71
N THR A 90 -6.68 11.29 -4.38
CA THR A 90 -7.87 11.57 -3.57
C THR A 90 -8.34 13.00 -3.80
N LYS A 91 -7.45 13.99 -3.64
CA LYS A 91 -7.76 15.41 -3.87
C LYS A 91 -8.33 15.65 -5.27
N ARG A 92 -7.71 15.05 -6.29
CA ARG A 92 -8.16 15.13 -7.67
C ARG A 92 -9.57 14.56 -7.84
N ASN A 93 -9.86 13.40 -7.26
CA ASN A 93 -11.17 12.76 -7.36
C ASN A 93 -12.27 13.60 -6.71
N PHE A 94 -12.00 14.17 -5.53
CA PHE A 94 -12.94 15.07 -4.85
C PHE A 94 -13.19 16.36 -5.65
N ALA A 95 -12.12 16.96 -6.19
CA ALA A 95 -12.23 18.15 -7.03
C ALA A 95 -13.08 17.89 -8.30
N LEU A 96 -12.89 16.74 -8.96
CA LEU A 96 -13.70 16.34 -10.12
C LEU A 96 -15.18 16.12 -9.77
N GLN A 97 -15.48 15.75 -8.53
CA GLN A 97 -16.85 15.58 -8.03
C GLN A 97 -17.45 16.89 -7.46
N GLY A 98 -16.68 17.99 -7.41
CA GLY A 98 -17.11 19.23 -6.79
C GLY A 98 -17.36 19.12 -5.27
N LYS A 99 -16.69 18.17 -4.60
CA LYS A 99 -16.83 17.92 -3.16
C LYS A 99 -15.58 18.38 -2.41
N GLU A 100 -15.77 18.84 -1.18
CA GLU A 100 -14.67 19.05 -0.25
C GLU A 100 -14.22 17.72 0.38
N ASN A 101 -12.90 17.56 0.57
CA ASN A 101 -12.34 16.40 1.26
C ASN A 101 -12.16 16.74 2.75
N HIS A 102 -12.94 16.08 3.61
CA HIS A 102 -12.84 16.21 5.06
C HIS A 102 -12.16 15.00 5.75
N GLY A 103 -11.60 14.06 4.97
CA GLY A 103 -10.89 12.91 5.50
C GLY A 103 -9.48 13.24 5.98
N PHE A 104 -8.97 12.41 6.90
CA PHE A 104 -7.59 12.41 7.37
C PHE A 104 -6.68 11.54 6.48
N GLY A 105 -7.25 10.61 5.72
CA GLY A 105 -6.56 9.64 4.88
C GLY A 105 -6.72 9.87 3.37
N PHE A 106 -6.37 8.83 2.62
CA PHE A 106 -6.66 8.73 1.20
C PHE A 106 -7.87 7.82 0.97
N PHE A 107 -8.57 8.00 -0.15
CA PHE A 107 -9.76 7.21 -0.49
C PHE A 107 -9.44 6.21 -1.59
N ILE A 108 -9.88 4.97 -1.39
CA ILE A 108 -9.91 3.94 -2.43
C ILE A 108 -11.35 3.46 -2.49
N ASP A 109 -11.97 3.57 -3.68
CA ASP A 109 -13.35 3.15 -3.93
C ASP A 109 -14.33 3.71 -2.88
N ASP A 110 -14.25 5.03 -2.65
CA ASP A 110 -15.05 5.83 -1.71
C ASP A 110 -14.92 5.47 -0.21
N GLU A 111 -14.05 4.54 0.15
CA GLU A 111 -13.71 4.24 1.54
C GLU A 111 -12.35 4.79 1.93
N GLU A 112 -12.32 5.57 3.01
CA GLU A 112 -11.12 6.16 3.58
C GLU A 112 -10.19 5.11 4.21
N VAL A 113 -8.88 5.31 4.02
CA VAL A 113 -7.81 4.58 4.68
C VAL A 113 -6.80 5.58 5.23
N VAL A 114 -6.54 5.51 6.54
CA VAL A 114 -5.62 6.44 7.22
C VAL A 114 -4.19 5.88 7.21
N PRO A 115 -3.22 6.55 6.56
CA PRO A 115 -1.82 6.16 6.66
C PRO A 115 -1.24 6.61 8.00
N LEU A 116 -0.56 5.68 8.68
CA LEU A 116 0.20 5.90 9.90
C LEU A 116 1.67 5.57 9.63
N TYR A 117 2.57 6.26 10.35
CA TYR A 117 3.99 5.94 10.34
C TYR A 117 4.39 5.19 11.60
N ASP A 118 5.30 4.24 11.47
CA ASP A 118 5.79 3.44 12.59
C ASP A 118 6.64 4.29 13.57
N PRO A 119 6.22 4.48 14.84
CA PRO A 119 6.88 5.38 15.79
C PRO A 119 8.33 5.08 16.19
N PRO A 120 8.80 3.82 16.32
CA PRO A 120 10.19 3.51 16.70
C PRO A 120 11.24 4.02 15.72
N HIS A 121 10.81 4.49 14.54
CA HIS A 121 11.66 5.03 13.49
C HIS A 121 11.48 6.57 13.33
N LEU A 122 10.85 7.24 14.32
CA LEU A 122 10.78 8.70 14.46
C LEU A 122 12.01 9.26 15.17
#